data_AF-A0A1B0DCY8-F1
#
_entry.id   AF-A0A1B0DCY8-F1
#
_cell.length_a   1.000
_cell.length_b   1.000
_cell.length_c   1.000
_cell.angle_alpha   90.00
_cell.angle_beta   90.00
_cell.angle_gamma   90.00
#
_symmetry.space_group_name_H-M   'P 1'
#
loop_
_entity.id
_entity.type
_entity.pdbx_description
1 polymer ?
#
loop_
_entity_poly.entity_id
_entity_poly.type
_entity_poly.pdbx_seq_one_letter_code
_entity_poly.pdbx_strand_id
1 'polypeptide(L)'
;MEVETVGKEEALPEGFFDDPVKDAKARNQEYKDPVEEEWEKFQREIREAATESNAIIAEDQEESTAERQIDEIDEQIRNWSRVLEIQRKKEATAAELERSKAKNMDQDDDSASEGQESEEFDEFVDWRSKKSHR
;
A
#
# COMPACT_ATOMS: atom_id res chain seq x y z
N MET A 1 28.27 57.49 -64.58
CA MET A 1 27.23 56.58 -64.07
C MET A 1 27.85 55.82 -62.94
N GLU A 2 27.61 56.30 -61.73
CA GLU A 2 27.93 55.59 -60.49
C GLU A 2 26.92 54.46 -60.35
N VAL A 3 27.40 53.26 -60.05
CA VAL A 3 26.55 52.13 -59.67
C VAL A 3 27.11 51.59 -58.36
N GLU A 4 26.51 52.09 -57.29
CA GLU A 4 26.61 51.55 -55.95
C GLU A 4 25.75 50.28 -55.83
N THR A 5 26.33 49.31 -55.13
CA THR A 5 25.72 48.32 -54.20
C THR A 5 24.63 47.38 -54.74
N VAL A 6 24.88 46.07 -54.63
CA VAL A 6 24.28 45.21 -53.58
C VAL A 6 25.21 44.00 -53.45
N GLY A 7 26.12 44.04 -52.47
CA GLY A 7 26.76 42.82 -51.98
C GLY A 7 25.68 42.02 -51.28
N LYS A 8 25.18 40.98 -51.94
CA LYS A 8 24.33 39.97 -51.31
C LYS A 8 25.03 39.51 -50.04
N GLU A 9 24.27 39.47 -48.96
CA GLU A 9 24.56 38.73 -47.75
C GLU A 9 24.77 37.25 -48.14
N GLU A 10 25.94 36.91 -48.66
CA GLU A 10 26.38 35.53 -48.81
C GLU A 10 26.74 35.07 -47.40
N ALA A 11 25.78 34.39 -46.76
CA ALA A 11 26.03 33.66 -45.53
C ALA A 11 27.33 32.86 -45.67
N LEU A 12 28.29 33.12 -44.80
CA LEU A 12 29.61 32.48 -44.78
C LEU A 12 29.45 30.94 -44.85
N PRO A 13 30.15 30.22 -45.76
CA PRO A 13 30.09 28.77 -45.87
C PRO A 13 30.45 28.05 -44.56
N GLU A 14 29.87 26.87 -44.33
CA GLU A 14 30.20 26.04 -43.15
C GLU A 14 31.72 25.76 -43.08
N GLY A 15 32.32 25.99 -41.90
CA GLY A 15 33.77 25.81 -41.71
C GLY A 15 34.64 26.95 -42.27
N PHE A 16 34.10 28.17 -42.42
CA PHE A 16 34.87 29.34 -42.87
C PHE A 16 35.94 29.77 -41.85
N PHE A 17 35.67 29.57 -40.56
CA PHE A 17 36.69 29.73 -39.52
C PHE A 17 37.24 28.35 -39.13
N ASP A 18 38.58 28.19 -39.19
CA ASP A 18 39.30 27.00 -38.70
C ASP A 18 38.98 26.67 -37.22
N ASP A 19 38.47 27.65 -36.47
CA ASP A 19 37.97 27.49 -35.11
C ASP A 19 36.43 27.34 -35.11
N PRO A 20 35.88 26.16 -34.79
CA PRO A 20 34.43 25.90 -34.83
C PRO A 20 33.62 26.77 -33.84
N VAL A 21 34.26 27.22 -32.75
CA VAL A 21 33.67 28.17 -31.78
C VAL A 21 33.48 29.57 -32.39
N LYS A 22 34.40 30.00 -33.27
CA LYS A 22 34.29 31.30 -33.95
C LYS A 22 33.29 31.24 -35.10
N ASP A 23 33.19 30.09 -35.78
CA ASP A 23 32.19 29.85 -36.83
C ASP A 23 30.75 29.89 -36.27
N ALA A 24 30.50 29.18 -35.15
CA ALA A 24 29.20 29.18 -34.48
C ALA A 24 28.81 30.56 -33.92
N LYS A 25 29.78 31.29 -33.34
CA LYS A 25 29.57 32.65 -32.83
C LYS A 25 29.31 33.66 -33.94
N ALA A 26 29.95 33.51 -35.11
CA ALA A 26 29.68 34.32 -36.30
C ALA A 26 28.30 34.04 -36.91
N ARG A 27 27.70 32.88 -36.62
CA ARG A 27 26.34 32.49 -37.02
C ARG A 27 25.27 32.68 -35.94
N ASN A 28 25.61 33.26 -34.78
CA ASN A 28 24.69 33.37 -33.63
C ASN A 28 24.08 32.03 -33.17
N GLN A 29 24.74 30.90 -33.44
CA GLN A 29 24.35 29.58 -32.95
C GLN A 29 25.23 29.18 -31.77
N GLU A 30 24.62 28.59 -30.75
CA GLU A 30 25.33 28.10 -29.57
C GLU A 30 26.14 26.86 -29.96
N TYR A 31 27.46 26.95 -29.88
CA TYR A 31 28.34 25.79 -30.07
C TYR A 31 28.13 24.83 -28.91
N LYS A 32 27.39 23.74 -29.15
CA LYS A 32 27.40 22.57 -28.27
C LYS A 32 28.52 21.63 -28.74
N ASP A 33 29.40 21.26 -27.83
CA ASP A 33 30.45 20.29 -28.11
C ASP A 33 29.77 18.93 -28.39
N PRO A 34 30.03 18.26 -29.53
CA PRO A 34 29.41 16.96 -29.83
C PRO A 34 29.62 15.93 -28.73
N VAL A 35 30.72 16.03 -27.98
CA VAL A 35 31.01 15.18 -26.82
C VAL A 35 30.07 15.46 -25.64
N GLU A 36 29.72 16.74 -25.41
CA GLU A 36 28.82 17.14 -24.32
C GLU A 36 27.38 16.72 -24.62
N GLU A 37 26.94 16.81 -25.88
CA GLU A 37 25.60 16.35 -26.29
C GLU A 37 25.44 14.83 -26.12
N GLU A 38 26.44 14.05 -26.54
CA GLU A 38 26.43 12.58 -26.34
C GLU A 38 26.54 12.20 -24.86
N TRP A 39 27.24 13.00 -24.06
CA TRP A 39 27.31 12.81 -22.61
C TRP A 39 25.98 13.12 -21.91
N GLU A 40 25.29 14.20 -22.31
CA GLU A 40 23.93 14.52 -21.83
C GLU A 40 22.93 13.41 -22.18
N LYS A 41 22.99 12.88 -23.41
CA LYS A 41 22.18 11.75 -23.85
C LYS A 41 22.44 10.50 -23.01
N PHE A 42 23.70 10.16 -22.79
CA PHE A 42 24.09 9.03 -21.96
C PHE A 42 23.59 9.17 -20.52
N GLN A 43 23.79 10.33 -19.89
CA GLN A 43 23.29 10.57 -18.53
C GLN A 43 21.76 10.52 -18.43
N ARG A 44 21.05 10.98 -19.45
CA ARG A 44 19.60 10.88 -19.53
C ARG A 44 19.17 9.41 -19.62
N GLU A 45 19.79 8.63 -20.48
CA GLU A 45 19.47 7.22 -20.67
C GLU A 45 19.75 6.39 -19.41
N ILE A 46 20.85 6.66 -18.70
CA ILE A 46 21.13 6.06 -17.39
C ILE A 46 20.06 6.42 -16.37
N ARG A 47 19.59 7.67 -16.34
CA ARG A 47 18.52 8.10 -15.44
C ARG A 47 17.18 7.44 -15.79
N GLU A 48 16.85 7.33 -17.07
CA GLU A 48 15.64 6.66 -17.54
C GLU A 48 15.66 5.17 -17.16
N ALA A 49 16.74 4.46 -17.49
CA ALA A 49 16.91 3.06 -17.11
C ALA A 49 16.87 2.83 -15.59
N ALA A 50 17.47 3.73 -14.79
CA ALA A 50 17.38 3.66 -13.34
C ALA A 50 15.96 3.90 -12.83
N THR A 51 15.20 4.79 -13.46
CA THR A 51 13.81 5.07 -13.12
C THR A 51 12.92 3.87 -13.44
N GLU A 52 13.07 3.28 -14.62
CA GLU A 52 12.37 2.07 -15.03
C GLU A 52 12.69 0.89 -14.10
N SER A 53 13.97 0.68 -13.77
CA SER A 53 14.37 -0.37 -12.84
C SER A 53 13.76 -0.17 -11.45
N ASN A 54 13.74 1.07 -10.94
CA ASN A 54 13.14 1.36 -9.65
C ASN A 54 11.61 1.17 -9.67
N ALA A 55 10.95 1.48 -10.80
CA ALA A 55 9.52 1.28 -10.96
C ALA A 55 9.17 -0.21 -10.90
N ILE A 56 9.94 -1.06 -11.59
CA ILE A 56 9.75 -2.53 -11.57
C ILE A 56 9.91 -3.07 -10.14
N ILE A 57 10.98 -2.66 -9.44
CA ILE A 57 11.21 -3.13 -8.06
C ILE A 57 10.08 -2.68 -7.12
N ALA A 58 9.56 -1.45 -7.30
CA ALA A 58 8.47 -0.95 -6.50
C ALA A 58 7.17 -1.73 -6.75
N GLU A 59 6.89 -2.07 -8.00
CA GLU A 59 5.73 -2.89 -8.40
C GLU A 59 5.82 -4.30 -7.79
N ASP A 60 6.96 -4.98 -7.93
CA ASP A 60 7.17 -6.31 -7.33
C ASP A 60 6.98 -6.30 -5.81
N GLN A 61 7.45 -5.24 -5.15
CA GLN A 61 7.30 -5.08 -3.71
C GLN A 61 5.84 -4.81 -3.30
N GLU A 62 5.10 -4.05 -4.11
CA GLU A 62 3.67 -3.80 -3.91
C GLU A 62 2.87 -5.10 -4.09
N GLU A 63 3.13 -5.86 -5.15
CA GLU A 63 2.48 -7.14 -5.42
C GLU A 63 2.72 -8.14 -4.28
N SER A 64 3.98 -8.31 -3.85
CA SER A 64 4.32 -9.18 -2.71
C SER A 64 3.61 -8.76 -1.43
N THR A 65 3.46 -7.45 -1.20
CA THR A 65 2.75 -6.93 -0.03
C THR A 65 1.26 -7.20 -0.13
N ALA A 66 0.67 -7.02 -1.31
CA ALA A 66 -0.74 -7.27 -1.57
C ALA A 66 -1.09 -8.76 -1.40
N GLU A 67 -0.28 -9.67 -1.94
CA GLU A 67 -0.47 -11.12 -1.76
C GLU A 67 -0.51 -11.51 -0.28
N ARG A 68 0.46 -11.01 0.51
CA ARG A 68 0.49 -11.27 1.96
C ARG A 68 -0.75 -10.73 2.67
N GLN A 69 -1.23 -9.55 2.26
CA GLN A 69 -2.45 -8.97 2.83
C GLN A 69 -3.69 -9.78 2.47
N ILE A 70 -3.76 -10.32 1.25
CA ILE A 70 -4.86 -11.20 0.83
C ILE A 70 -4.89 -12.45 1.70
N ASP A 71 -3.75 -13.11 1.91
CA ASP A 71 -3.67 -14.30 2.77
C ASP A 71 -4.13 -14.01 4.20
N GLU A 72 -3.74 -12.86 4.75
CA GLU A 72 -4.15 -12.42 6.08
C GLU A 72 -5.67 -12.15 6.14
N ILE A 73 -6.22 -11.49 5.13
CA ILE A 73 -7.67 -11.23 5.03
C ILE A 73 -8.44 -12.55 4.96
N ASP A 74 -7.97 -13.52 4.18
CA ASP A 74 -8.59 -14.84 4.08
C ASP A 74 -8.62 -15.57 5.42
N GLU A 75 -7.53 -15.51 6.17
CA GLU A 75 -7.48 -16.06 7.53
C GLU A 75 -8.46 -15.35 8.46
N GLN A 76 -8.51 -14.01 8.41
CA GLN A 76 -9.47 -13.24 9.18
C GLN A 76 -10.91 -13.65 8.83
N ILE A 77 -11.26 -13.79 7.55
CA ILE A 77 -12.59 -14.21 7.10
C ILE A 77 -12.96 -15.58 7.67
N ARG A 78 -12.04 -16.56 7.65
CA ARG A 78 -12.27 -17.90 8.22
C ARG A 78 -12.52 -17.82 9.72
N ASN A 79 -11.71 -17.04 10.43
CA ASN A 79 -11.83 -16.85 11.87
C ASN A 79 -13.15 -16.15 12.24
N TRP A 80 -13.51 -15.08 11.53
CA TRP A 80 -14.79 -14.37 11.72
C TRP A 80 -15.99 -15.28 11.44
N SER A 81 -15.92 -16.09 10.39
CA SER A 81 -16.97 -17.06 10.06
C SER A 81 -17.17 -18.06 11.21
N ARG A 82 -16.07 -18.55 11.80
CA ARG A 82 -16.12 -19.44 12.97
C ARG A 82 -16.74 -18.77 14.19
N VAL A 83 -16.39 -17.52 14.47
CA VAL A 83 -16.97 -16.75 15.58
C VAL A 83 -18.47 -16.59 15.40
N LEU A 84 -18.92 -16.21 14.20
CA LEU A 84 -20.35 -16.08 13.88
C LEU A 84 -21.10 -17.40 14.05
N GLU A 85 -20.52 -18.52 13.62
CA GLU A 85 -21.12 -19.84 13.80
C GLU A 85 -21.28 -20.19 15.28
N ILE A 86 -20.24 -19.96 16.09
CA ILE A 86 -20.27 -20.20 17.54
C ILE A 86 -21.31 -19.30 18.20
N GLN A 87 -21.39 -18.02 17.81
CA GLN A 87 -22.38 -17.10 18.34
C GLN A 87 -23.80 -17.57 18.02
N ARG A 88 -24.06 -17.98 16.77
CA ARG A 88 -25.35 -18.56 16.38
C ARG A 88 -25.70 -19.79 17.21
N LYS A 89 -24.74 -20.69 17.44
CA LYS A 89 -24.92 -21.88 18.28
C LYS A 89 -25.25 -21.50 19.72
N LYS A 90 -24.50 -20.56 20.31
CA LYS A 90 -24.74 -20.03 21.66
C LYS A 90 -26.15 -19.46 21.79
N GLU A 91 -26.57 -18.63 20.85
CA GLU A 91 -27.92 -18.03 20.84
C GLU A 91 -29.02 -19.11 20.73
N ALA A 92 -28.82 -20.11 19.87
CA ALA A 92 -29.76 -21.23 19.74
C ALA A 92 -29.87 -22.04 21.04
N THR A 93 -28.74 -22.39 21.66
CA THR A 93 -28.72 -23.11 22.94
C THR A 93 -29.31 -22.30 24.08
N ALA A 94 -29.07 -20.99 24.11
CA ALA A 94 -29.66 -20.11 25.12
C ALA A 94 -31.19 -20.03 24.96
N ALA A 95 -31.68 -19.92 23.72
CA ALA A 95 -33.12 -19.93 23.46
C ALA A 95 -33.77 -21.29 23.76
N GLU A 96 -33.06 -22.40 23.58
CA GLU A 96 -33.52 -23.73 24.00
C GLU A 96 -33.57 -23.87 25.52
N LEU A 97 -32.53 -23.41 26.23
CA LEU A 97 -32.47 -23.41 27.68
C LEU A 97 -33.60 -22.57 28.30
N GLU A 98 -33.86 -21.38 27.76
CA GLU A 98 -34.98 -20.56 28.24
C GLU A 98 -36.34 -21.22 27.98
N ARG A 99 -36.50 -21.93 26.85
CA ARG A 99 -37.71 -22.74 26.59
C ARG A 99 -37.84 -23.93 27.53
N SER A 100 -36.74 -24.63 27.86
CA SER A 100 -36.78 -25.75 28.79
C SER A 100 -37.04 -25.29 30.23
N LYS A 101 -36.46 -24.17 30.67
CA LYS A 101 -36.77 -23.54 31.97
C LYS A 101 -38.25 -23.15 32.06
N ALA A 102 -38.80 -22.49 31.04
CA ALA A 102 -40.21 -22.13 31.01
C ALA A 102 -41.14 -23.36 31.07
N LYS A 103 -40.71 -24.49 30.50
CA LYS A 103 -41.46 -25.76 30.55
C LYS A 103 -41.34 -26.47 31.90
N ASN A 104 -40.18 -26.38 32.57
CA ASN A 104 -40.00 -26.95 33.91
C ASN A 104 -40.71 -26.11 35.00
N MET A 105 -40.76 -24.79 34.86
CA MET A 105 -41.55 -23.92 35.76
C MET A 105 -43.06 -24.17 35.70
N ASP A 106 -43.57 -24.79 34.62
CA ASP A 106 -44.97 -25.23 34.50
C ASP A 106 -45.20 -26.62 35.15
N GLN A 107 -44.12 -27.34 35.51
CA GLN A 107 -44.17 -28.64 36.19
C GLN A 107 -43.83 -28.58 37.69
N ASP A 108 -43.13 -27.54 38.16
CA ASP A 108 -42.69 -27.39 39.55
C ASP A 108 -43.44 -26.27 40.31
N ASP A 109 -44.78 -26.37 40.42
CA ASP A 109 -45.56 -25.66 41.47
C ASP A 109 -45.46 -26.36 42.84
N ASP A 110 -44.50 -27.27 43.05
CA ASP A 110 -44.36 -28.00 44.32
C ASP A 110 -42.92 -28.45 44.64
N SER A 111 -41.94 -27.54 44.63
CA SER A 111 -40.77 -27.56 45.54
C SER A 111 -39.79 -26.43 45.24
N ALA A 112 -39.82 -25.41 46.10
CA ALA A 112 -38.77 -24.39 46.15
C ALA A 112 -37.49 -24.96 46.81
N SER A 113 -36.45 -25.19 46.03
CA SER A 113 -35.08 -25.25 46.56
C SER A 113 -34.05 -25.14 45.45
N GLU A 114 -33.63 -23.94 45.04
CA GLU A 114 -32.33 -23.73 44.38
C GLU A 114 -31.80 -22.32 44.62
N GLY A 115 -30.61 -22.23 45.23
CA GLY A 115 -29.97 -20.95 45.56
C GLY A 115 -28.50 -21.10 45.95
N GLN A 116 -27.76 -22.03 45.35
CA GLN A 116 -26.37 -22.28 45.75
C GLN A 116 -25.37 -22.49 44.59
N GLU A 117 -25.81 -22.63 43.34
CA GLU A 117 -24.90 -22.88 42.21
C GLU A 117 -24.35 -21.58 41.56
N SER A 118 -24.94 -20.42 41.85
CA SER A 118 -24.54 -19.13 41.24
C SER A 118 -23.25 -18.53 41.83
N GLU A 119 -22.89 -18.87 43.06
CA GLU A 119 -21.71 -18.31 43.73
C GLU A 119 -20.40 -18.98 43.32
N GLU A 120 -20.42 -20.27 42.96
CA GLU A 120 -19.21 -21.00 42.58
C GLU A 120 -18.72 -20.64 41.16
N PHE A 121 -19.64 -20.29 40.25
CA PHE A 121 -19.28 -19.90 38.88
C PHE A 121 -18.60 -18.52 38.81
N ASP A 122 -18.94 -17.61 39.73
CA ASP A 122 -18.43 -16.24 39.75
C ASP A 122 -16.94 -16.16 40.15
N GLU A 123 -16.44 -17.13 40.94
CA GLU A 123 -15.00 -17.21 41.31
C GLU A 123 -14.11 -17.54 40.09
N PHE A 124 -14.63 -18.27 39.10
CA PHE A 124 -13.84 -18.68 37.92
C PHE A 124 -13.76 -17.62 36.81
N VAL A 125 -14.58 -16.57 36.86
CA VAL A 125 -14.58 -15.50 35.84
C VAL A 125 -13.42 -14.50 36.06
N ASP A 126 -12.89 -14.44 37.27
CA ASP A 126 -12.01 -13.36 37.72
C ASP A 126 -10.50 -13.70 37.64
N TRP A 127 -10.07 -14.27 36.50
CA TRP A 127 -8.69 -14.72 36.26
C TRP A 127 -7.62 -13.59 36.25
N ARG A 128 -8.03 -12.31 36.22
CA ARG A 128 -7.14 -11.14 36.33
C ARG A 128 -7.07 -10.55 37.74
N SER A 129 -7.86 -11.04 38.68
CA SER A 129 -7.89 -10.53 40.05
C SER A 129 -6.75 -11.13 40.85
N LYS A 130 -5.72 -10.32 41.13
CA LYS A 130 -4.60 -10.74 41.98
C LYS A 130 -5.06 -10.72 43.44
N LYS A 131 -5.27 -11.90 44.04
CA LYS A 131 -5.58 -12.06 45.46
C LYS A 131 -4.47 -11.40 46.30
N SER A 132 -4.72 -10.19 46.79
CA SER A 132 -3.82 -9.49 47.71
C SER A 132 -3.87 -10.21 49.05
N HIS A 133 -2.89 -11.07 49.30
CA HIS A 133 -2.72 -11.68 50.62
C HIS A 133 -2.11 -10.63 51.56
N ARG A 134 -2.72 -10.44 52.73
CA ARG A 134 -2.24 -9.58 53.81
C ARG A 134 -1.81 -10.42 55.00
#